data_AF-A0A842VN09-F1
#
_entry.id   AF-A0A842VN09-F1
#
_cell.length_a   1.000
_cell.length_b   1.000
_cell.length_c   1.000
_cell.angle_alpha   90.00
_cell.angle_beta   90.00
_cell.angle_gamma   90.00
#
_symmetry.space_group_name_H-M   'P 1'
#
loop_
_entity.id
_entity.type
_entity.pdbx_description
1 polymer ?
#
loop_
_entity_poly.entity_id
_entity_poly.type
_entity_poly.pdbx_seq_one_letter_code
_entity_poly.pdbx_strand_id
1 'polypeptide(L)'
;MSFVLRVDLTDFSQENVLKAILILILVVGIFIVVGTVLINLWEQITRILFLISIFSYIFITASFSLYYCYEYGEKIDDSIYKMPSFISFFIRWAIFVGGTIGAVFLLLYLPSLARGEFGLVPKEIVNPDLVFMIITIRLIIIYCIIGIAIFAALYVIFKARLNGWLGFFFIFASLYASFLMINALLTLDSGNGLPNLITKIALFIFDLFILLISISSLIGKKADMLSKKTKILKSDTILVWLIFSKAAYEFSDFLLRSEEVRYWKSVSIFYLFIPILIIIGVWGIFKYGKLKKKRKARKKRKKRRKKK
;
A
#
# COMPACT_ATOMS: atom_id res chain seq x y z
N MET A 1 -9.44 42.32 52.41
CA MET A 1 -9.64 40.99 51.80
C MET A 1 -10.75 40.25 52.54
N SER A 2 -11.94 40.83 52.53
CA SER A 2 -13.19 40.26 53.04
C SER A 2 -14.30 41.04 52.33
N PHE A 3 -15.47 40.43 52.13
CA PHE A 3 -16.62 40.96 51.36
C PHE A 3 -16.68 40.62 49.86
N VAL A 4 -16.88 39.34 49.55
CA VAL A 4 -17.81 38.95 48.46
C VAL A 4 -18.85 37.90 48.95
N LEU A 5 -18.82 37.49 50.22
CA LEU A 5 -19.73 36.49 50.78
C LEU A 5 -20.43 36.99 52.05
N ARG A 6 -21.19 38.08 51.96
CA ARG A 6 -22.33 38.32 52.87
C ARG A 6 -23.59 38.06 52.06
N VAL A 7 -23.89 36.79 51.84
CA VAL A 7 -25.23 36.37 51.42
C VAL A 7 -26.03 36.24 52.71
N ASP A 8 -27.14 36.97 52.81
CA ASP A 8 -28.07 36.87 53.95
C ASP A 8 -28.52 35.42 54.11
N LEU A 9 -28.12 34.78 55.22
CA LEU A 9 -28.44 33.39 55.54
C LEU A 9 -29.89 33.20 56.03
N THR A 10 -30.66 34.29 56.14
CA THR A 10 -32.04 34.29 56.64
C THR A 10 -33.09 33.85 55.62
N ASP A 11 -32.76 33.84 54.32
CA ASP A 11 -33.67 33.40 53.23
C ASP A 11 -33.41 31.95 52.76
N PHE A 12 -32.65 31.18 53.56
CA PHE A 12 -32.44 29.74 53.38
C PHE A 12 -33.69 28.93 53.77
N SER A 13 -34.78 29.13 53.02
CA SER A 13 -35.90 28.18 53.03
C SER A 13 -35.41 26.82 52.52
N GLN A 14 -35.79 25.74 53.19
CA GLN A 14 -35.48 24.36 52.76
C GLN A 14 -35.90 24.09 51.30
N GLU A 15 -36.95 24.76 50.82
CA GLU A 15 -37.38 24.68 49.42
C GLU A 15 -36.37 25.29 48.44
N ASN A 16 -35.70 26.39 48.81
CA ASN A 16 -34.71 27.05 47.97
C ASN A 16 -33.43 26.21 47.89
N VAL A 17 -33.05 25.54 48.98
CA VAL A 17 -31.94 24.58 49.00
C VAL A 17 -32.26 23.38 48.11
N LEU A 18 -33.46 22.83 48.20
CA LEU A 18 -33.90 21.70 47.36
C LEU A 18 -33.89 22.06 45.87
N LYS A 19 -34.41 23.25 45.51
CA LYS A 19 -34.37 23.76 44.13
C LYS A 19 -32.95 23.94 43.62
N ALA A 20 -32.06 24.50 44.44
CA ALA A 20 -30.64 24.65 44.09
C ALA A 20 -29.95 23.30 43.87
N ILE A 21 -30.21 22.31 44.74
CA ILE A 21 -29.69 20.94 44.59
C ILE A 21 -30.25 20.28 43.31
N LEU A 22 -31.54 20.43 43.01
CA LEU A 22 -32.15 19.90 41.79
C LEU A 22 -31.57 20.53 40.53
N ILE A 23 -31.36 21.86 40.51
CA ILE A 23 -30.71 22.56 39.41
C ILE A 23 -29.26 22.08 39.26
N LEU A 24 -28.54 21.89 40.37
CA LEU A 24 -27.16 21.39 40.33
C LEU A 24 -27.11 19.95 39.78
N ILE A 25 -28.00 19.06 40.22
CA ILE A 25 -28.12 17.70 39.67
C ILE A 25 -28.45 17.73 38.18
N LEU A 26 -29.36 18.61 37.76
CA LEU A 26 -29.72 18.78 36.35
C LEU A 26 -28.51 19.24 35.52
N VAL A 27 -27.79 20.27 35.98
CA VAL A 27 -26.62 20.82 35.31
C VAL A 27 -25.49 19.79 35.23
N VAL A 28 -25.21 19.08 36.32
CA VAL A 28 -24.21 17.99 36.33
C VAL A 28 -24.66 16.86 35.40
N GLY A 29 -25.94 16.49 35.41
CA GLY A 29 -26.51 15.49 34.50
C GLY A 29 -26.34 15.86 33.03
N ILE A 30 -26.68 17.11 32.65
CA ILE A 30 -26.47 17.63 31.29
C ILE A 30 -24.99 17.61 30.93
N PHE A 31 -24.10 18.03 31.85
CA PHE A 31 -22.66 18.05 31.59
C PHE A 31 -22.10 16.63 31.37
N ILE A 32 -22.54 15.64 32.15
CA ILE A 32 -22.15 14.23 31.96
C ILE A 32 -22.68 13.70 30.63
N VAL A 33 -23.93 13.97 30.27
CA VAL A 33 -24.52 13.52 29.00
C VAL A 33 -23.81 14.16 27.81
N VAL A 34 -23.60 15.49 27.82
CA VAL A 34 -22.89 16.18 26.75
C VAL A 34 -21.43 15.73 26.67
N GLY A 35 -20.75 15.59 27.81
CA GLY A 35 -19.37 15.11 27.88
C GLY A 35 -19.22 13.69 27.31
N THR A 36 -20.10 12.76 27.68
CA THR A 36 -20.06 11.38 27.15
C THR A 36 -20.35 11.33 25.64
N VAL A 37 -21.30 12.12 25.15
CA VAL A 37 -21.57 12.24 23.70
C VAL A 37 -20.34 12.78 22.95
N LEU A 38 -19.69 13.82 23.47
CA LEU A 38 -18.50 14.40 22.84
C LEU A 38 -17.31 13.43 22.84
N ILE A 39 -17.08 12.71 23.94
CA ILE A 39 -16.03 11.68 24.03
C ILE A 39 -16.30 10.56 23.03
N ASN A 40 -17.53 10.07 22.93
CA ASN A 40 -17.90 9.03 21.97
C ASN A 40 -17.72 9.52 20.52
N LEU A 41 -18.12 10.75 20.20
CA LEU A 41 -17.89 11.33 18.87
C LEU A 41 -16.40 11.44 18.54
N TRP A 42 -15.59 11.88 19.51
CA TRP A 42 -14.14 11.97 19.35
C TRP A 42 -13.50 10.60 19.10
N GLU A 43 -13.95 9.57 19.81
CA GLU A 43 -13.50 8.19 19.59
C GLU A 43 -13.86 7.69 18.17
N GLN A 44 -15.07 7.99 17.67
CA GLN A 44 -15.46 7.59 16.32
C GLN A 44 -14.64 8.32 15.25
N ILE A 45 -14.43 9.64 15.40
CA ILE A 45 -13.62 10.43 14.48
C ILE A 45 -12.19 9.91 14.43
N THR A 46 -11.58 9.64 15.59
CA THR A 46 -10.21 9.11 15.64
C THR A 46 -10.11 7.73 14.99
N ARG A 47 -11.06 6.82 15.23
CA ARG A 47 -11.12 5.51 14.54
C ARG A 47 -11.20 5.66 13.01
N ILE A 48 -12.03 6.59 12.51
CA ILE A 48 -12.16 6.85 11.07
C ILE A 48 -10.87 7.44 10.48
N LEU A 49 -10.29 8.46 11.12
CA LEU A 49 -9.02 9.05 10.68
C LEU A 49 -7.91 8.01 10.63
N PHE A 50 -7.91 7.11 11.60
CA PHE A 50 -6.95 6.04 11.70
C PHE A 50 -7.08 5.01 10.58
N LEU A 51 -8.31 4.59 10.24
CA LEU A 51 -8.60 3.76 9.07
C LEU A 51 -8.15 4.45 7.78
N ILE A 52 -8.48 5.72 7.60
CA ILE A 52 -8.04 6.51 6.43
C ILE A 52 -6.50 6.52 6.33
N SER A 53 -5.81 6.62 7.46
CA SER A 53 -4.35 6.59 7.54
C SER A 53 -3.77 5.25 7.07
N ILE A 54 -4.33 4.13 7.55
CA ILE A 54 -3.95 2.77 7.12
C ILE A 54 -4.14 2.60 5.61
N PHE A 55 -5.32 2.94 5.10
CA PHE A 55 -5.61 2.83 3.66
C PHE A 55 -4.73 3.76 2.83
N SER A 56 -4.43 4.96 3.33
CA SER A 56 -3.53 5.90 2.69
C SER A 56 -2.11 5.36 2.59
N TYR A 57 -1.58 4.77 3.67
CA TYR A 57 -0.26 4.15 3.68
C TYR A 57 -0.14 3.11 2.58
N ILE A 58 -1.10 2.18 2.54
CA ILE A 58 -1.13 1.08 1.56
C ILE A 58 -1.23 1.66 0.15
N PHE A 59 -2.17 2.57 -0.08
CA PHE A 59 -2.42 3.17 -1.40
C PHE A 59 -1.20 3.91 -1.93
N ILE A 60 -0.59 4.77 -1.11
CA ILE A 60 0.59 5.56 -1.48
C ILE A 60 1.76 4.61 -1.75
N THR A 61 2.08 3.72 -0.82
CA THR A 61 3.22 2.79 -0.93
C THR A 61 3.10 1.89 -2.17
N ALA A 62 1.93 1.27 -2.39
CA ALA A 62 1.69 0.43 -3.55
C ALA A 62 1.76 1.24 -4.86
N SER A 63 1.14 2.41 -4.91
CA SER A 63 1.13 3.25 -6.11
C SER A 63 2.53 3.71 -6.50
N PHE A 64 3.29 4.25 -5.56
CA PHE A 64 4.63 4.75 -5.84
C PHE A 64 5.65 3.63 -6.13
N SER A 65 5.54 2.49 -5.44
CA SER A 65 6.40 1.33 -5.67
C SER A 65 6.16 0.72 -7.05
N LEU A 66 4.90 0.39 -7.38
CA LEU A 66 4.55 -0.19 -8.69
C LEU A 66 4.87 0.78 -9.83
N TYR A 67 4.67 2.08 -9.63
CA TYR A 67 5.04 3.10 -10.59
C TYR A 67 6.57 3.19 -10.80
N TYR A 68 7.34 3.14 -9.71
CA TYR A 68 8.80 3.08 -9.78
C TYR A 68 9.26 1.86 -10.57
N CYS A 69 8.67 0.68 -10.33
CA CYS A 69 8.97 -0.54 -11.07
C CYS A 69 8.66 -0.40 -12.58
N TYR A 70 7.52 0.23 -12.92
CA TYR A 70 7.20 0.55 -14.31
C TYR A 70 8.29 1.41 -14.96
N GLU A 71 8.74 2.48 -14.30
CA GLU A 71 9.77 3.37 -14.84
C GLU A 71 11.13 2.68 -14.98
N TYR A 72 11.52 1.94 -13.96
CA TYR A 72 12.77 1.21 -13.96
C TYR A 72 12.78 0.16 -15.07
N GLY A 73 11.70 -0.59 -15.21
CA GLY A 73 11.49 -1.51 -16.34
C GLY A 73 11.52 -0.79 -17.68
N GLU A 74 10.91 0.39 -17.80
CA GLU A 74 10.95 1.21 -19.03
C GLU A 74 12.39 1.60 -19.39
N LYS A 75 13.21 2.01 -18.41
CA LYS A 75 14.62 2.38 -18.61
C LYS A 75 15.46 1.18 -19.08
N ILE A 76 15.26 0.00 -18.47
CA ILE A 76 15.95 -1.23 -18.89
C ILE A 76 15.55 -1.60 -20.31
N ASP A 77 14.25 -1.60 -20.62
CA ASP A 77 13.73 -1.85 -21.97
C ASP A 77 14.27 -0.83 -22.99
N ASP A 78 14.45 0.44 -22.59
CA ASP A 78 15.07 1.48 -23.39
C ASP A 78 16.54 1.19 -23.72
N SER A 79 17.28 0.61 -22.76
CA SER A 79 18.66 0.17 -22.96
C SER A 79 18.72 -0.97 -23.98
N ILE A 80 17.87 -1.98 -23.81
CA ILE A 80 17.81 -3.15 -24.69
C ILE A 80 17.34 -2.76 -26.10
N TYR A 81 16.50 -1.74 -26.26
CA TYR A 81 16.05 -1.24 -27.56
C TYR A 81 17.16 -0.60 -28.42
N LYS A 82 18.31 -0.28 -27.82
CA LYS A 82 19.48 0.26 -28.53
C LYS A 82 20.37 -0.83 -29.15
N MET A 83 20.21 -2.08 -28.72
CA MET A 83 20.95 -3.23 -29.23
C MET A 83 20.55 -3.58 -30.69
N PRO A 84 21.31 -4.44 -31.39
CA PRO A 84 20.94 -4.96 -32.71
C PRO A 84 19.51 -5.52 -32.72
N SER A 85 18.78 -5.34 -33.82
CA SER A 85 17.34 -5.61 -33.87
C SER A 85 16.95 -7.04 -33.54
N PHE A 86 17.76 -8.01 -33.98
CA PHE A 86 17.56 -9.43 -33.68
C PHE A 86 17.75 -9.71 -32.19
N ILE A 87 18.91 -9.35 -31.63
CA ILE A 87 19.23 -9.55 -30.20
C ILE A 87 18.20 -8.84 -29.29
N SER A 88 17.84 -7.61 -29.62
CA SER A 88 16.84 -6.83 -28.88
C SER A 88 15.47 -7.51 -28.86
N PHE A 89 15.07 -8.19 -29.94
CA PHE A 89 13.81 -8.91 -30.00
C PHE A 89 13.79 -10.10 -29.04
N PHE A 90 14.82 -10.95 -29.07
CA PHE A 90 14.92 -12.13 -28.21
C PHE A 90 15.03 -11.77 -26.73
N ILE A 91 15.91 -10.82 -26.36
CA ILE A 91 16.08 -10.42 -24.96
C ILE A 91 14.77 -9.87 -24.39
N ARG A 92 14.02 -9.08 -25.16
CA ARG A 92 12.75 -8.50 -24.67
C ARG A 92 11.66 -9.55 -24.51
N TRP A 93 11.66 -10.60 -25.34
CA TRP A 93 10.77 -11.75 -25.17
C TRP A 93 11.16 -12.59 -23.97
N ALA A 94 12.45 -12.85 -23.80
CA ALA A 94 12.98 -13.57 -22.64
C ALA A 94 12.65 -12.85 -21.34
N ILE A 95 12.79 -11.53 -21.27
CA ILE A 95 12.39 -10.75 -20.09
C ILE A 95 10.88 -10.79 -19.87
N PHE A 96 10.08 -10.66 -20.93
CA PHE A 96 8.63 -10.69 -20.81
C PHE A 96 8.11 -12.03 -20.31
N VAL A 97 8.46 -13.13 -21.00
CA VAL A 97 8.01 -14.49 -20.65
C VAL A 97 8.69 -14.95 -19.37
N GLY A 98 10.01 -14.86 -19.30
CA GLY A 98 10.78 -15.25 -18.12
C GLY A 98 10.40 -14.46 -16.88
N GLY A 99 10.09 -13.16 -17.02
CA GLY A 99 9.59 -12.35 -15.92
C GLY A 99 8.17 -12.73 -15.49
N THR A 100 7.30 -13.10 -16.42
CA THR A 100 5.95 -13.60 -16.09
C THR A 100 6.02 -14.95 -15.37
N ILE A 101 6.80 -15.90 -15.90
CA ILE A 101 7.01 -17.22 -15.28
C ILE A 101 7.67 -17.06 -13.91
N GLY A 102 8.73 -16.24 -13.82
CA GLY A 102 9.42 -15.95 -12.57
C GLY A 102 8.50 -15.31 -11.52
N ALA A 103 7.60 -14.41 -11.93
CA ALA A 103 6.63 -13.81 -11.02
C ALA A 103 5.61 -14.82 -10.47
N VAL A 104 5.10 -15.72 -11.32
CA VAL A 104 4.21 -16.82 -10.88
C VAL A 104 4.96 -17.74 -9.93
N PHE A 105 6.21 -18.10 -10.26
CA PHE A 105 7.06 -18.91 -9.39
C PHE A 105 7.27 -18.26 -8.02
N LEU A 106 7.59 -16.96 -7.96
CA LEU A 106 7.77 -16.22 -6.70
C LEU A 106 6.49 -16.21 -5.85
N LEU A 107 5.32 -16.01 -6.47
CA LEU A 107 4.03 -16.03 -5.76
C LEU A 107 3.68 -17.40 -5.20
N LEU A 108 4.06 -18.48 -5.90
CA LEU A 108 3.86 -19.84 -5.42
C LEU A 108 4.85 -20.20 -4.31
N TYR A 109 6.11 -19.83 -4.47
CA TYR A 109 7.21 -20.32 -3.62
C TYR A 109 7.37 -19.54 -2.31
N LEU A 110 7.44 -18.20 -2.35
CA LEU A 110 7.79 -17.39 -1.17
C LEU A 110 6.76 -17.52 -0.02
N PRO A 111 5.43 -17.40 -0.24
CA PRO A 111 4.45 -17.58 0.83
C PRO A 111 4.37 -19.02 1.34
N SER A 112 4.75 -20.01 0.51
CA SER A 112 4.82 -21.41 0.92
C SER A 112 6.02 -21.72 1.82
N LEU A 113 7.17 -21.08 1.57
CA LEU A 113 8.32 -21.15 2.49
C LEU A 113 7.96 -20.64 3.90
N ALA A 114 7.25 -19.51 3.96
CA ALA A 114 6.84 -18.90 5.23
C ALA A 114 5.85 -19.77 6.02
N ARG A 115 5.09 -20.64 5.36
CA ARG A 115 4.16 -21.60 6.00
C ARG A 115 4.82 -22.91 6.44
N GLY A 116 6.15 -23.03 6.31
CA GLY A 116 6.86 -24.24 6.69
C GLY A 116 6.64 -25.44 5.75
N GLU A 117 5.98 -25.26 4.60
CA GLU A 117 5.71 -26.35 3.63
C GLU A 117 7.00 -26.98 3.08
N PHE A 118 8.14 -26.28 3.19
CA PHE A 118 9.46 -26.72 2.74
C PHE A 118 10.47 -26.93 3.89
N GLY A 119 10.01 -27.06 5.14
CA GLY A 119 10.87 -27.50 6.26
C GLY A 119 11.83 -26.46 6.86
N LEU A 120 11.72 -25.18 6.48
CA LEU A 120 12.53 -24.08 7.07
C LEU A 120 11.91 -23.45 8.32
N VAL A 121 10.62 -23.71 8.55
CA VAL A 121 9.84 -23.24 9.71
C VAL A 121 9.00 -24.43 10.19
N PRO A 122 8.86 -24.67 11.51
CA PRO A 122 7.96 -25.70 12.02
C PRO A 122 6.56 -25.52 11.40
N LYS A 123 5.87 -26.62 11.12
CA LYS A 123 4.49 -26.59 10.62
C LYS A 123 3.59 -26.16 11.78
N GLU A 124 3.53 -24.86 12.04
CA GLU A 124 2.62 -24.31 13.05
C GLU A 124 1.18 -24.61 12.66
N ILE A 125 0.31 -24.71 13.67
CA ILE A 125 -1.13 -24.91 13.46
C ILE A 125 -1.70 -23.57 13.00
N VAL A 126 -1.44 -23.22 11.73
CA VAL A 126 -1.96 -22.01 11.12
C VAL A 126 -3.47 -22.18 10.97
N ASN A 127 -4.23 -21.15 11.36
CA ASN A 127 -5.68 -21.12 11.22
C ASN A 127 -6.09 -21.47 9.77
N PRO A 128 -6.94 -22.49 9.54
CA PRO A 128 -7.31 -22.96 8.20
C PRO A 128 -7.97 -21.86 7.35
N ASP A 129 -8.73 -20.95 7.95
CA ASP A 129 -9.40 -19.86 7.23
C ASP A 129 -8.39 -18.86 6.65
N LEU A 130 -7.33 -18.61 7.41
CA LEU A 130 -6.24 -17.74 7.00
C LEU A 130 -5.44 -18.37 5.85
N VAL A 131 -5.17 -19.68 5.94
CA VAL A 131 -4.51 -20.43 4.87
C VAL A 131 -5.34 -20.38 3.59
N PHE A 132 -6.64 -20.67 3.67
CA PHE A 132 -7.55 -20.61 2.54
C PHE A 132 -7.55 -19.24 1.89
N MET A 133 -7.67 -18.18 2.69
CA MET A 133 -7.66 -16.81 2.22
C MET A 133 -6.37 -16.45 1.46
N ILE A 134 -5.20 -16.81 2.00
CA ILE A 134 -3.91 -16.51 1.34
C ILE A 134 -3.78 -17.27 0.03
N ILE A 135 -4.23 -18.53 -0.01
CA ILE A 135 -4.27 -19.30 -1.26
C ILE A 135 -5.17 -18.60 -2.27
N THR A 136 -6.36 -18.16 -1.87
CA THR A 136 -7.31 -17.45 -2.74
C THR A 136 -6.72 -16.13 -3.27
N ILE A 137 -6.15 -15.28 -2.40
CA ILE A 137 -5.53 -14.01 -2.79
C ILE A 137 -4.35 -14.26 -3.74
N ARG A 138 -3.52 -15.27 -3.44
CA ARG A 138 -2.41 -15.68 -4.30
C ARG A 138 -2.90 -16.07 -5.71
N LEU A 139 -3.93 -16.89 -5.80
CA LEU A 139 -4.51 -17.29 -7.08
C LEU A 139 -5.08 -16.08 -7.84
N ILE A 140 -5.78 -15.17 -7.16
CA ILE A 140 -6.29 -13.93 -7.77
C ILE A 140 -5.16 -13.10 -8.37
N ILE A 141 -4.06 -12.90 -7.65
CA ILE A 141 -2.91 -12.13 -8.16
C ILE A 141 -2.25 -12.84 -9.34
N ILE A 142 -2.10 -14.17 -9.30
CA ILE A 142 -1.59 -14.97 -10.43
C ILE A 142 -2.49 -14.78 -11.66
N TYR A 143 -3.81 -14.90 -11.51
CA TYR A 143 -4.75 -14.68 -12.60
C TYR A 143 -4.69 -13.24 -13.14
N CYS A 144 -4.49 -12.25 -12.28
CA CYS A 144 -4.28 -10.86 -12.71
C CYS A 144 -3.00 -10.71 -13.53
N ILE A 145 -1.88 -11.26 -13.08
CA ILE A 145 -0.60 -11.20 -13.81
C ILE A 145 -0.73 -11.89 -15.17
N ILE A 146 -1.29 -13.11 -15.20
CA ILE A 146 -1.51 -13.86 -16.43
C ILE A 146 -2.47 -13.09 -17.36
N GLY A 147 -3.56 -12.54 -16.83
CA GLY A 147 -4.52 -11.74 -17.59
C GLY A 147 -3.89 -10.50 -18.22
N ILE A 148 -3.07 -9.75 -17.47
CA ILE A 148 -2.33 -8.59 -17.99
C ILE A 148 -1.28 -9.05 -19.02
N ALA A 149 -0.62 -10.18 -18.81
CA ALA A 149 0.35 -10.74 -19.76
C ALA A 149 -0.31 -11.14 -21.08
N ILE A 150 -1.45 -11.84 -21.03
CA ILE A 150 -2.25 -12.22 -22.21
C ILE A 150 -2.73 -10.95 -22.92
N PHE A 151 -3.29 -10.00 -22.18
CA PHE A 151 -3.73 -8.71 -22.74
C PHE A 151 -2.57 -7.98 -23.43
N ALA A 152 -1.39 -7.96 -22.81
CA ALA A 152 -0.19 -7.38 -23.41
C ALA A 152 0.22 -8.12 -24.68
N ALA A 153 0.22 -9.46 -24.68
CA ALA A 153 0.56 -10.31 -25.82
C ALA A 153 -0.40 -10.07 -27.00
N LEU A 154 -1.71 -10.06 -26.75
CA LEU A 154 -2.72 -9.70 -27.75
C LEU A 154 -2.46 -8.29 -28.32
N TYR A 155 -2.17 -7.33 -27.44
CA TYR A 155 -1.81 -5.97 -27.86
C TYR A 155 -0.54 -5.92 -28.72
N VAL A 156 0.43 -6.82 -28.49
CA VAL A 156 1.61 -6.98 -29.35
C VAL A 156 1.19 -7.40 -30.74
N ILE A 157 0.31 -8.39 -30.89
CA ILE A 157 -0.14 -8.90 -32.19
C ILE A 157 -0.77 -7.76 -33.01
N PHE A 158 -1.67 -6.98 -32.41
CA PHE A 158 -2.37 -5.91 -33.13
C PHE A 158 -1.51 -4.68 -33.46
N LYS A 159 -0.46 -4.37 -32.68
CA LYS A 159 0.34 -3.13 -32.87
C LYS A 159 1.84 -3.34 -33.10
N ALA A 160 2.29 -4.59 -33.16
CA ALA A 160 3.68 -5.05 -33.21
C ALA A 160 4.57 -4.37 -32.13
N ARG A 161 4.07 -4.25 -30.88
CA ARG A 161 4.77 -3.57 -29.77
C ARG A 161 4.95 -4.49 -28.58
N LEU A 162 6.02 -5.28 -28.57
CA LEU A 162 6.42 -6.03 -27.39
C LEU A 162 6.69 -5.07 -26.22
N ASN A 163 6.18 -5.40 -25.03
CA ASN A 163 6.36 -4.63 -23.80
C ASN A 163 7.33 -5.38 -22.87
N GLY A 164 8.63 -5.38 -23.19
CA GLY A 164 9.63 -6.13 -22.42
C GLY A 164 9.70 -5.70 -20.95
N TRP A 165 9.42 -4.44 -20.65
CA TRP A 165 9.38 -3.91 -19.28
C TRP A 165 8.36 -4.62 -18.37
N LEU A 166 7.31 -5.22 -18.94
CA LEU A 166 6.22 -5.82 -18.18
C LEU A 166 6.71 -7.03 -17.36
N GLY A 167 7.68 -7.78 -17.87
CA GLY A 167 8.25 -8.91 -17.14
C GLY A 167 8.99 -8.47 -15.86
N PHE A 168 9.78 -7.40 -15.93
CA PHE A 168 10.37 -6.79 -14.73
C PHE A 168 9.31 -6.30 -13.76
N PHE A 169 8.28 -5.62 -14.27
CA PHE A 169 7.17 -5.13 -13.47
C PHE A 169 6.47 -6.28 -12.71
N PHE A 170 6.24 -7.42 -13.37
CA PHE A 170 5.63 -8.59 -12.72
C PHE A 170 6.51 -9.19 -11.63
N ILE A 171 7.84 -9.34 -11.85
CA ILE A 171 8.74 -9.83 -10.81
C ILE A 171 8.64 -8.96 -9.56
N PHE A 172 8.75 -7.65 -9.70
CA PHE A 172 8.67 -6.75 -8.56
C PHE A 172 7.29 -6.76 -7.89
N ALA A 173 6.21 -6.77 -8.68
CA ALA A 173 4.86 -6.86 -8.16
C ALA A 173 4.63 -8.17 -7.38
N SER A 174 5.12 -9.30 -7.89
CA SER A 174 5.05 -10.58 -7.20
C SER A 174 5.85 -10.58 -5.90
N LEU A 175 7.04 -9.99 -5.91
CA LEU A 175 7.90 -9.95 -4.73
C LEU A 175 7.26 -9.09 -3.63
N TYR A 176 6.68 -7.94 -4.00
CA TYR A 176 5.94 -7.11 -3.06
C TYR A 176 4.66 -7.81 -2.55
N ALA A 177 3.88 -8.44 -3.42
CA ALA A 177 2.70 -9.20 -3.02
C ALA A 177 3.05 -10.37 -2.07
N SER A 178 4.11 -11.12 -2.37
CA SER A 178 4.62 -12.19 -1.50
C SER A 178 5.04 -11.65 -0.15
N PHE A 179 5.74 -10.51 -0.11
CA PHE A 179 6.07 -9.84 1.15
C PHE A 179 4.82 -9.49 1.96
N LEU A 180 3.80 -8.90 1.34
CA LEU A 180 2.54 -8.58 2.01
C LEU A 180 1.84 -9.84 2.56
N MET A 181 1.88 -10.96 1.83
CA MET A 181 1.31 -12.23 2.30
C MET A 181 2.06 -12.81 3.49
N ILE A 182 3.40 -12.76 3.45
CA ILE A 182 4.23 -13.22 4.56
C ILE A 182 3.99 -12.33 5.79
N ASN A 183 3.91 -11.02 5.60
CA ASN A 183 3.62 -10.11 6.70
C ASN A 183 2.23 -10.37 7.31
N ALA A 184 1.23 -10.61 6.47
CA ALA A 184 -0.12 -10.98 6.92
C ALA A 184 -0.13 -12.30 7.71
N LEU A 185 0.61 -13.32 7.26
CA LEU A 185 0.78 -14.58 7.99
C LEU A 185 1.33 -14.32 9.40
N LEU A 186 2.47 -13.64 9.50
CA LEU A 186 3.16 -13.46 10.77
C LEU A 186 2.42 -12.54 11.74
N THR A 187 1.66 -11.56 11.23
CA THR A 187 0.86 -10.65 12.07
C THR A 187 -0.30 -11.39 12.75
N LEU A 188 -0.84 -12.41 12.09
CA LEU A 188 -2.03 -13.14 12.53
C LEU A 188 -1.69 -14.42 13.30
N ASP A 189 -0.48 -14.96 13.15
CA ASP A 189 -0.01 -16.18 13.82
C ASP A 189 0.60 -15.94 15.21
N SER A 190 0.32 -14.78 15.84
CA SER A 190 0.97 -14.33 17.09
C SER A 190 0.72 -15.20 18.34
N GLY A 191 0.09 -16.37 18.20
CA GLY A 191 -0.25 -17.27 19.30
C GLY A 191 0.77 -18.37 19.58
N ASN A 192 1.43 -18.96 18.58
CA ASN A 192 2.07 -20.29 18.75
C ASN A 192 3.46 -20.45 18.08
N GLY A 193 4.28 -19.41 18.14
CA GLY A 193 5.68 -19.50 17.74
C GLY A 193 6.26 -18.13 17.47
N LEU A 194 7.32 -17.75 18.16
CA LEU A 194 8.05 -16.54 17.78
C LEU A 194 8.65 -16.78 16.38
N PRO A 195 8.33 -15.96 15.37
CA PRO A 195 8.98 -16.06 14.07
C PRO A 195 10.49 -15.98 14.28
N ASN A 196 11.25 -16.82 13.58
CA ASN A 196 12.71 -16.80 13.62
C ASN A 196 13.21 -15.35 13.48
N LEU A 197 14.10 -14.91 14.38
CA LEU A 197 14.67 -13.56 14.42
C LEU A 197 15.15 -13.12 13.04
N ILE A 198 15.73 -14.05 12.26
CA ILE A 198 16.21 -13.81 10.91
C ILE A 198 15.06 -13.38 9.98
N THR A 199 13.90 -14.02 10.06
CA THR A 199 12.71 -13.69 9.26
C THR A 199 12.20 -12.29 9.60
N LYS A 200 12.14 -11.93 10.89
CA LYS A 200 11.73 -10.57 11.32
C LYS A 200 12.68 -9.51 10.79
N ILE A 201 13.99 -9.73 10.90
CA ILE A 201 15.01 -8.80 10.38
C ILE A 201 14.88 -8.67 8.85
N ALA A 202 14.74 -9.78 8.12
CA ALA A 202 14.60 -9.76 6.68
C ALA A 202 13.35 -8.98 6.23
N LEU A 203 12.21 -9.19 6.90
CA LEU A 203 10.97 -8.46 6.61
C LEU A 203 11.09 -6.97 6.93
N PHE A 204 11.71 -6.62 8.06
CA PHE A 204 11.95 -5.24 8.43
C PHE A 204 12.84 -4.51 7.41
N ILE A 205 13.94 -5.14 6.99
CA ILE A 205 14.84 -4.59 5.96
C ILE A 205 14.08 -4.41 4.65
N PHE A 206 13.26 -5.39 4.25
CA PHE A 206 12.52 -5.31 3.01
C PHE A 206 11.40 -4.25 3.04
N ASP A 207 10.71 -4.11 4.17
CA ASP A 207 9.73 -3.05 4.39
C ASP A 207 10.38 -1.66 4.32
N LEU A 208 11.54 -1.49 4.98
CA LEU A 208 12.33 -0.27 4.93
C LEU A 208 12.78 0.02 3.49
N PHE A 209 13.19 -1.00 2.74
CA PHE A 209 13.55 -0.87 1.33
C PHE A 209 12.37 -0.40 0.46
N ILE A 210 11.18 -0.97 0.62
CA ILE A 210 9.96 -0.53 -0.10
C ILE A 210 9.63 0.93 0.24
N LEU A 211 9.74 1.29 1.51
CA LEU A 211 9.48 2.65 1.97
C LEU A 211 10.49 3.63 1.36
N LEU A 212 11.78 3.29 1.36
CA LEU A 212 12.81 4.11 0.74
C LEU A 212 12.58 4.28 -0.76
N ILE A 213 12.18 3.21 -1.47
CA ILE A 213 11.80 3.31 -2.88
C ILE A 213 10.61 4.24 -3.07
N SER A 214 9.59 4.11 -2.23
CA SER A 214 8.38 4.94 -2.29
C SER A 214 8.72 6.42 -2.06
N ILE A 215 9.55 6.73 -1.07
CA ILE A 215 10.05 8.08 -0.80
C ILE A 215 10.93 8.60 -1.94
N SER A 216 11.86 7.79 -2.47
CA SER A 216 12.73 8.17 -3.58
C SER A 216 11.94 8.51 -4.85
N SER A 217 10.89 7.71 -5.13
CA SER A 217 9.92 7.97 -6.20
C SER A 217 9.17 9.29 -5.98
N LEU A 218 8.87 9.63 -4.72
CA LEU A 218 8.21 10.87 -4.31
C LEU A 218 9.12 12.10 -4.46
N ILE A 219 10.34 12.07 -3.93
CA ILE A 219 11.29 13.20 -3.92
C ILE A 219 11.80 13.55 -5.34
N GLY A 220 11.71 12.61 -6.28
CA GLY A 220 12.08 12.86 -7.67
C GLY A 220 11.23 13.95 -8.37
N LYS A 221 11.58 14.27 -9.61
CA LYS A 221 10.93 15.26 -10.52
C LYS A 221 9.41 15.08 -10.76
N LYS A 222 8.77 14.15 -10.06
CA LYS A 222 7.44 13.63 -10.35
C LYS A 222 6.40 13.94 -9.29
N ALA A 223 6.77 14.13 -8.02
CA ALA A 223 5.85 14.81 -7.11
C ALA A 223 5.60 16.26 -7.56
N ASP A 224 6.56 16.90 -8.24
CA ASP A 224 6.33 18.15 -8.96
C ASP A 224 5.28 18.02 -10.08
N MET A 225 5.25 16.89 -10.82
CA MET A 225 4.22 16.65 -11.84
C MET A 225 2.86 16.33 -11.24
N LEU A 226 2.82 15.62 -10.10
CA LEU A 226 1.60 15.33 -9.36
C LEU A 226 1.02 16.63 -8.79
N SER A 227 1.85 17.41 -8.08
CA SER A 227 1.56 18.76 -7.58
C SER A 227 1.02 19.69 -8.67
N LYS A 228 1.67 19.71 -9.85
CA LYS A 228 1.21 20.51 -11.01
C LYS A 228 -0.17 20.09 -11.53
N LYS A 229 -0.58 18.83 -11.37
CA LYS A 229 -1.86 18.33 -11.85
C LYS A 229 -2.96 18.37 -10.80
N THR A 230 -2.64 18.15 -9.53
CA THR A 230 -3.64 18.11 -8.46
C THR A 230 -3.84 19.47 -7.80
N LYS A 231 -2.97 20.46 -8.01
CA LYS A 231 -2.97 21.84 -7.42
C LYS A 231 -3.06 21.92 -5.90
N ILE A 232 -3.48 20.86 -5.21
CA ILE A 232 -3.88 20.83 -3.81
C ILE A 232 -2.84 20.13 -2.93
N LEU A 233 -2.05 19.20 -3.48
CA LEU A 233 -1.10 18.38 -2.71
C LEU A 233 0.33 18.55 -3.23
N LYS A 234 1.19 19.19 -2.44
CA LYS A 234 2.63 19.27 -2.69
C LYS A 234 3.31 17.93 -2.39
N SER A 235 4.49 17.72 -2.98
CA SER A 235 5.37 16.57 -2.67
C SER A 235 5.55 16.37 -1.18
N ASP A 236 5.82 17.46 -0.47
CA ASP A 236 6.18 17.45 0.93
C ASP A 236 4.97 17.06 1.78
N THR A 237 3.77 17.50 1.40
CA THR A 237 2.52 17.10 2.05
C THR A 237 2.28 15.60 1.92
N ILE A 238 2.52 15.01 0.74
CA ILE A 238 2.35 13.57 0.53
C ILE A 238 3.41 12.78 1.31
N LEU A 239 4.63 13.30 1.43
CA LEU A 239 5.69 12.66 2.21
C LEU A 239 5.37 12.67 3.71
N VAL A 240 4.98 13.83 4.24
CA VAL A 240 4.54 13.97 5.64
C VAL A 240 3.33 13.07 5.90
N TRP A 241 2.35 13.05 5.00
CA TRP A 241 1.19 12.17 5.07
C TRP A 241 1.59 10.69 5.09
N LEU A 242 2.56 10.28 4.26
CA LEU A 242 3.07 8.90 4.24
C LEU A 242 3.72 8.52 5.57
N ILE A 243 4.52 9.40 6.17
CA ILE A 243 5.16 9.17 7.48
C ILE A 243 4.09 8.97 8.57
N PHE A 244 3.12 9.88 8.64
CA PHE A 244 2.01 9.74 9.60
C PHE A 244 1.14 8.51 9.33
N SER A 245 0.92 8.18 8.06
CA SER A 245 0.18 6.99 7.64
C SER A 245 0.88 5.71 8.06
N LYS A 246 2.22 5.65 7.92
CA LYS A 246 2.99 4.52 8.42
C LYS A 246 2.98 4.43 9.94
N ALA A 247 3.19 5.55 10.64
CA ALA A 247 3.12 5.56 12.10
C ALA A 247 1.75 5.04 12.57
N ALA A 248 0.65 5.53 11.99
CA ALA A 248 -0.68 5.02 12.27
C ALA A 248 -0.82 3.51 11.96
N TYR A 249 -0.27 3.05 10.83
CA TYR A 249 -0.28 1.63 10.48
C TYR A 249 0.43 0.74 11.51
N GLU A 250 1.56 1.17 12.07
CA GLU A 250 2.29 0.43 13.11
C GLU A 250 1.58 0.50 14.47
N PHE A 251 1.04 1.68 14.83
CA PHE A 251 0.30 1.85 16.08
C PHE A 251 -1.08 1.17 16.08
N SER A 252 -1.53 0.65 14.93
CA SER A 252 -2.88 0.07 14.84
C SER A 252 -3.04 -1.18 15.65
N ASP A 253 -1.97 -1.95 15.76
CA ASP A 253 -2.02 -3.23 16.45
C ASP A 253 -2.09 -3.01 17.98
N PHE A 254 -1.64 -1.85 18.45
CA PHE A 254 -1.83 -1.43 19.84
C PHE A 254 -3.24 -0.89 20.13
N LEU A 255 -3.79 -0.09 19.21
CA LEU A 255 -5.08 0.58 19.39
C LEU A 255 -6.29 -0.31 19.07
N LEU A 256 -6.15 -1.23 18.13
CA LEU A 256 -7.20 -2.11 17.63
C LEU A 256 -6.90 -3.55 18.06
N ARG A 257 -7.07 -3.82 19.37
CA ARG A 257 -6.71 -5.09 20.00
C ARG A 257 -7.55 -6.30 19.56
N SER A 258 -8.67 -6.11 18.87
CA SER A 258 -9.50 -7.24 18.42
C SER A 258 -8.81 -8.01 17.28
N GLU A 259 -8.86 -9.34 17.37
CA GLU A 259 -8.35 -10.24 16.32
C GLU A 259 -8.99 -9.97 14.95
N GLU A 260 -10.29 -9.67 14.95
CA GLU A 260 -11.02 -9.31 13.74
C GLU A 260 -10.41 -8.10 13.02
N VAL A 261 -10.00 -7.05 13.75
CA VAL A 261 -9.47 -5.85 13.12
C VAL A 261 -8.06 -6.08 12.57
N ARG A 262 -7.24 -6.87 13.26
CA ARG A 262 -5.93 -7.30 12.73
C ARG A 262 -6.07 -8.13 11.46
N TYR A 263 -7.07 -9.00 11.42
CA TYR A 263 -7.44 -9.75 10.23
C TYR A 263 -7.83 -8.80 9.10
N TRP A 264 -8.84 -7.94 9.31
CA TRP A 264 -9.31 -6.99 8.29
C TRP A 264 -8.20 -6.06 7.79
N LYS A 265 -7.32 -5.56 8.68
CA LYS A 265 -6.13 -4.79 8.31
C LYS A 265 -5.28 -5.56 7.30
N SER A 266 -4.90 -6.79 7.63
CA SER A 266 -4.02 -7.63 6.79
C SER A 266 -4.63 -7.95 5.43
N VAL A 267 -5.95 -8.18 5.38
CA VAL A 267 -6.68 -8.49 4.14
C VAL A 267 -6.91 -7.26 3.28
N SER A 268 -7.26 -6.14 3.89
CA SER A 268 -7.61 -4.89 3.21
C SER A 268 -6.51 -4.37 2.29
N ILE A 269 -5.26 -4.69 2.61
CA ILE A 269 -4.08 -4.37 1.79
C ILE A 269 -4.24 -4.92 0.37
N PHE A 270 -4.74 -6.15 0.23
CA PHE A 270 -4.87 -6.81 -1.07
C PHE A 270 -6.02 -6.25 -1.89
N TYR A 271 -7.12 -5.81 -1.25
CA TYR A 271 -8.22 -5.13 -1.93
C TYR A 271 -7.79 -3.81 -2.59
N LEU A 272 -6.77 -3.14 -2.06
CA LEU A 272 -6.17 -1.98 -2.72
C LEU A 272 -5.08 -2.37 -3.71
N PHE A 273 -4.20 -3.31 -3.34
CA PHE A 273 -3.06 -3.68 -4.16
C PHE A 273 -3.48 -4.24 -5.53
N ILE A 274 -4.47 -5.14 -5.58
CA ILE A 274 -4.89 -5.81 -6.82
C ILE A 274 -5.42 -4.81 -7.86
N PRO A 275 -6.37 -3.89 -7.54
CA PRO A 275 -6.79 -2.86 -8.48
C PRO A 275 -5.64 -1.95 -8.94
N ILE A 276 -4.75 -1.54 -8.03
CA ILE A 276 -3.61 -0.68 -8.38
C ILE A 276 -2.66 -1.40 -9.35
N LEU A 277 -2.39 -2.70 -9.12
CA LEU A 277 -1.61 -3.55 -10.01
C LEU A 277 -2.19 -3.57 -11.43
N ILE A 278 -3.50 -3.79 -11.54
CA ILE A 278 -4.21 -3.81 -12.83
C ILE A 278 -4.13 -2.43 -13.50
N ILE A 279 -4.46 -1.36 -12.76
CA ILE A 279 -4.45 0.01 -13.28
C ILE A 279 -3.07 0.38 -13.81
N ILE A 280 -2.01 0.18 -13.03
CA ILE A 280 -0.65 0.56 -13.43
C ILE A 280 -0.15 -0.32 -14.57
N GLY A 281 -0.40 -1.63 -14.54
CA GLY A 281 -0.03 -2.56 -15.60
C GLY A 281 -0.66 -2.19 -16.94
N VAL A 282 -1.98 -2.02 -16.96
CA VAL A 282 -2.75 -1.66 -18.16
C VAL A 282 -2.40 -0.25 -18.65
N TRP A 283 -2.32 0.72 -17.75
CA TRP A 283 -1.91 2.09 -18.08
C TRP A 283 -0.51 2.13 -18.70
N GLY A 284 0.43 1.37 -18.14
CA GLY A 284 1.79 1.25 -18.65
C GLY A 284 1.81 0.74 -20.09
N ILE A 285 1.00 -0.29 -20.42
CA ILE A 285 0.88 -0.86 -21.76
C ILE A 285 0.40 0.20 -22.76
N PHE A 286 -0.65 0.94 -22.42
CA PHE A 286 -1.17 2.00 -23.31
C PHE A 286 -0.16 3.14 -23.51
N LYS A 287 0.49 3.59 -22.43
CA LYS A 287 1.47 4.68 -22.46
C LYS A 287 2.71 4.31 -23.27
N TYR A 288 3.14 3.05 -23.22
CA TYR A 288 4.28 2.54 -23.97
C TYR A 288 4.18 2.80 -25.49
N GLY A 289 2.96 2.80 -26.02
CA GLY A 289 2.70 3.15 -27.42
C GLY A 289 3.16 4.56 -27.84
N LYS A 290 3.00 5.55 -26.96
CA LYS A 290 3.45 6.94 -27.22
C LYS A 290 4.98 7.04 -27.16
N LEU A 291 5.62 6.27 -26.28
CA LEU A 291 7.07 6.23 -26.12
C LEU A 291 7.77 5.64 -27.35
N LYS A 292 7.25 4.55 -27.93
CA LYS A 292 7.78 3.98 -29.18
C LYS A 292 7.80 4.99 -30.34
N LYS A 293 6.75 5.82 -30.49
CA LYS A 293 6.70 6.89 -31.50
C LYS A 293 7.84 7.90 -31.28
N LYS A 294 8.06 8.35 -30.04
CA LYS A 294 9.17 9.25 -29.67
C LYS A 294 10.55 8.64 -29.96
N ARG A 295 10.74 7.35 -29.66
CA ARG A 295 11.99 6.60 -29.92
C ARG A 295 12.31 6.53 -31.42
N LYS A 296 11.32 6.20 -32.26
CA LYS A 296 11.47 6.19 -33.73
C LYS A 296 11.85 7.57 -34.27
N ALA A 297 11.21 8.65 -33.79
CA ALA A 297 11.52 10.02 -34.20
C ALA A 297 12.96 10.42 -33.81
N ARG A 298 13.43 10.05 -32.61
CA ARG A 298 14.82 10.29 -32.18
C ARG A 298 15.85 9.53 -33.03
N LYS A 299 15.61 8.25 -33.33
CA LYS A 299 16.49 7.46 -34.23
C LYS A 299 16.58 8.11 -35.63
N LYS A 300 15.46 8.56 -36.20
CA LYS A 300 15.44 9.28 -37.49
C LYS A 300 16.24 10.60 -37.44
N ARG A 301 16.08 11.41 -36.38
CA ARG A 301 16.85 12.65 -36.19
C ARG A 301 18.35 12.40 -36.09
N LYS A 302 18.79 11.39 -35.33
CA LYS A 302 20.21 11.01 -35.22
C LYS A 302 20.80 10.56 -36.57
N LYS A 303 20.06 9.75 -37.35
CA LYS A 303 20.50 9.36 -38.70
C LYS A 303 20.64 10.55 -39.65
N ARG A 304 19.73 11.53 -39.60
CA ARG A 304 19.81 12.76 -40.40
C ARG A 304 21.02 13.62 -40.03
N ARG A 305 21.38 13.70 -38.73
CA ARG A 305 22.57 14.43 -38.26
C ARG A 305 23.91 13.78 -38.62
N LYS A 306 23.95 12.47 -38.85
CA LYS A 306 25.16 11.76 -39.29
C LYS A 306 25.38 11.81 -40.81
N LYS A 307 24.38 12.26 -41.57
CA LYS A 307 24.43 12.38 -43.04
C LYS A 307 24.69 13.82 -43.51
N LYS A 308 24.68 14.78 -42.58
CA LYS A 308 25.20 16.14 -42.77
C LYS A 308 26.59 16.17 -42.17
#